data_AF-A0A839GPF7-F1
#
_entry.id   AF-A0A839GPF7-F1
#
_cell.length_a   1.000
_cell.length_b   1.000
_cell.length_c   1.000
_cell.angle_alpha   90.00
_cell.angle_beta   90.00
_cell.angle_gamma   90.00
#
_symmetry.space_group_name_H-M   'P 1'
#
loop_
_entity.id
_entity.type
_entity.pdbx_description
1 polymer ?
#
loop_
_entity_poly.entity_id
_entity_poly.type
_entity_poly.pdbx_seq_one_letter_code
_entity_poly.pdbx_strand_id
1 'polypeptide(L)'
;MAEHTRYLITTSQGQEFDLTLAKELRSNNLYPFGLHNYAIYRSPEGVYIKGTNSGNLHLMLDTYEVIQEPEAQSYRHPHHRLED
;
A
#
# COMPACT_ATOMS: atom_id res chain seq x y z
N MET A 1 -18.34 13.17 -17.05
CA MET A 1 -18.20 11.83 -16.42
C MET A 1 -16.78 11.79 -15.89
N ALA A 2 -16.58 11.72 -14.57
CA ALA A 2 -15.22 11.67 -14.03
C ALA A 2 -14.64 10.30 -14.39
N GLU A 3 -13.60 10.26 -15.21
CA GLU A 3 -12.81 9.06 -15.44
C GLU A 3 -12.17 8.69 -14.11
N HIS A 4 -12.74 7.71 -13.41
CA HIS A 4 -12.07 7.10 -12.28
C HIS A 4 -10.89 6.32 -12.85
N THR A 5 -9.69 6.90 -12.77
CA THR A 5 -8.45 6.20 -13.09
C THR A 5 -8.41 4.92 -12.27
N ARG A 6 -8.42 3.77 -12.95
CA ARG A 6 -8.37 2.48 -12.27
C ARG A 6 -7.02 2.34 -11.59
N TYR A 7 -7.04 2.03 -10.30
CA TYR A 7 -5.82 1.77 -9.54
C TYR A 7 -5.58 0.26 -9.48
N LEU A 8 -5.02 -0.26 -10.57
CA LEU A 8 -4.64 -1.67 -10.69
C LEU A 8 -3.22 -1.86 -10.17
N ILE A 9 -3.03 -2.85 -9.31
CA ILE A 9 -1.71 -3.24 -8.80
C ILE A 9 -1.43 -4.69 -9.12
N THR A 10 -0.15 -5.03 -9.18
CA THR A 10 0.31 -6.41 -9.27
C THR A 10 1.15 -6.71 -8.04
N THR A 11 0.84 -7.81 -7.36
CA THR A 11 1.58 -8.22 -6.16
C THR A 11 2.90 -8.86 -6.54
N SER A 12 3.79 -8.98 -5.56
CA SER A 12 5.06 -9.72 -5.69
C SER A 12 4.87 -11.19 -6.10
N GLN A 13 3.67 -11.75 -5.90
CA GLN A 13 3.29 -13.10 -6.32
C GLN A 13 2.66 -13.15 -7.74
N GLY A 14 2.58 -12.01 -8.44
CA GLY A 14 2.01 -11.91 -9.79
C GLY A 14 0.49 -11.85 -9.83
N GLN A 15 -0.18 -11.65 -8.70
CA GLN A 15 -1.64 -11.49 -8.66
C GLN A 15 -2.04 -10.04 -8.89
N GLU A 16 -3.06 -9.80 -9.69
CA GLU A 16 -3.58 -8.45 -9.94
C GLU A 16 -4.76 -8.15 -9.03
N PHE A 17 -4.81 -6.94 -8.48
CA PHE A 17 -5.92 -6.46 -7.67
C PHE A 17 -6.34 -5.07 -8.11
N ASP A 18 -7.66 -4.83 -8.09
CA ASP A 18 -8.24 -3.51 -8.29
C ASP A 18 -8.42 -2.81 -6.94
N LEU A 19 -7.63 -1.76 -6.72
CA LEU A 19 -7.68 -0.90 -5.54
C LEU A 19 -8.46 0.39 -5.77
N THR A 20 -9.12 0.57 -6.92
CA THR A 20 -9.88 1.79 -7.26
C THR A 20 -10.94 2.14 -6.21
N LEU A 21 -11.56 1.11 -5.63
CA LEU A 21 -12.57 1.23 -4.57
C LEU A 21 -12.10 0.64 -3.24
N ALA A 22 -10.80 0.39 -3.09
CA ALA A 22 -10.27 -0.16 -1.86
C ALA A 22 -10.32 0.87 -0.73
N LYS A 23 -10.61 0.40 0.47
CA LYS A 23 -10.55 1.20 1.68
C LYS A 23 -9.11 1.24 2.19
N GLU A 24 -8.50 2.42 2.22
CA GLU A 24 -7.25 2.61 2.94
C GLU A 24 -7.51 2.48 4.46
N LEU A 25 -6.79 1.57 5.11
CA LEU A 25 -6.87 1.33 6.56
C LEU A 25 -5.82 2.12 7.31
N ARG A 26 -4.61 2.24 6.74
CA ARG A 26 -3.47 2.94 7.31
C ARG A 26 -2.48 3.26 6.21
N SER A 27 -1.86 4.43 6.26
CA SER A 27 -0.81 4.81 5.33
C SER A 27 0.22 5.72 6.00
N ASN A 28 1.39 5.80 5.39
CA ASN A 28 2.35 6.86 5.60
C ASN A 28 2.79 7.36 4.23
N ASN A 29 2.40 8.58 3.91
CA ASN A 29 2.66 9.27 2.65
C ASN A 29 3.20 10.69 2.88
N LEU A 30 3.82 10.91 4.06
CA LEU A 30 4.30 12.22 4.50
C LEU A 30 5.34 12.83 3.55
N TYR A 31 6.09 12.01 2.81
CA TYR A 31 7.00 12.47 1.76
C TYR A 31 6.74 11.71 0.45
N PRO A 32 7.06 12.32 -0.70
CA PRO A 32 6.70 11.75 -1.99
C PRO A 32 7.34 10.38 -2.26
N PHE A 33 8.56 10.14 -1.75
CA PHE A 33 9.33 8.91 -2.00
C PHE A 33 10.13 8.47 -0.78
N GLY A 34 10.42 7.17 -0.70
CA GLY A 34 11.37 6.60 0.25
C GLY A 34 10.82 5.44 1.07
N LEU A 35 11.74 4.69 1.71
CA LEU A 35 11.47 3.44 2.43
C LEU A 35 10.42 3.54 3.55
N HIS A 36 10.08 4.74 4.01
CA HIS A 36 9.07 4.97 5.05
C HIS A 36 7.64 4.96 4.51
N ASN A 37 7.47 4.98 3.18
CA ASN A 37 6.17 5.00 2.54
C ASN A 37 5.54 3.61 2.54
N TYR A 38 4.33 3.54 3.10
CA TYR A 38 3.52 2.33 3.08
C TYR A 38 2.03 2.68 3.04
N ALA A 39 1.22 1.75 2.57
CA ALA A 39 -0.24 1.83 2.68
C ALA A 39 -0.82 0.44 2.83
N ILE A 40 -1.84 0.31 3.68
CA ILE A 40 -2.62 -0.91 3.87
C ILE A 40 -4.01 -0.65 3.32
N TYR A 41 -4.40 -1.44 2.34
CA TYR A 41 -5.70 -1.38 1.69
C TYR A 41 -6.53 -2.62 2.01
N ARG A 42 -7.84 -2.44 2.08
CA ARG A 42 -8.83 -3.51 2.02
C ARG A 42 -9.59 -3.40 0.72
N SER A 43 -9.43 -4.38 -0.18
CA SER A 43 -10.16 -4.42 -1.44
C SER A 43 -11.67 -4.60 -1.19
N PRO A 44 -12.52 -4.26 -2.18
CA PRO A 44 -13.97 -4.53 -2.09
C PRO A 44 -14.30 -6.01 -1.89
N GLU A 45 -13.43 -6.90 -2.36
CA GLU A 45 -13.55 -8.36 -2.20
C GLU A 45 -13.14 -8.84 -0.80
N GLY A 46 -12.69 -7.93 0.08
CA GLY A 46 -12.28 -8.25 1.44
C GLY A 46 -10.83 -8.74 1.57
N VAL A 47 -10.03 -8.61 0.51
CA VAL A 47 -8.59 -8.94 0.54
C VAL A 47 -7.82 -7.78 1.14
N TYR A 48 -6.79 -8.08 1.94
CA TYR A 48 -5.92 -7.06 2.52
C TYR A 48 -4.61 -6.98 1.72
N ILE A 49 -4.28 -5.80 1.24
CA ILE A 49 -3.09 -5.54 0.42
C ILE A 49 -2.20 -4.54 1.15
N LYS A 50 -0.93 -4.87 1.30
CA LYS A 50 0.12 -3.98 1.80
C LYS A 50 0.94 -3.47 0.61
N GLY A 51 0.92 -2.16 0.40
CA GLY A 51 1.85 -1.46 -0.48
C GLY A 51 3.01 -0.89 0.32
N THR A 52 4.24 -1.03 -0.19
CA THR A 52 5.46 -0.44 0.37
C THR A 52 6.33 0.14 -0.73
N ASN A 53 7.16 1.10 -0.35
CA ASN A 53 8.26 1.59 -1.17
C ASN A 53 9.53 0.75 -0.86
N SER A 54 10.17 0.18 -1.89
CA SER A 54 11.41 -0.61 -1.75
C SER A 54 12.69 0.22 -1.80
N GLY A 55 12.58 1.56 -1.70
CA GLY A 55 13.66 2.52 -1.92
C GLY A 55 13.56 3.21 -3.29
N ASN A 56 12.42 3.08 -3.96
CA ASN A 56 12.17 3.72 -5.25
C ASN A 56 12.03 5.25 -5.07
N LEU A 57 12.84 5.99 -5.82
CA LEU A 57 12.87 7.46 -5.79
C LEU A 57 11.82 8.12 -6.68
N HIS A 58 11.10 7.35 -7.50
CA HIS A 58 10.16 7.83 -8.50
C HIS A 58 8.72 7.38 -8.26
N LEU A 59 8.51 6.32 -7.48
CA LEU A 59 7.20 5.78 -7.14
C LEU A 59 6.95 5.88 -5.64
N MET A 60 5.74 6.26 -5.24
CA MET A 60 5.38 6.32 -3.83
C MET A 60 5.32 4.92 -3.21
N LEU A 61 4.72 3.96 -3.91
CA LEU A 61 4.64 2.54 -3.55
C LEU A 61 4.92 1.72 -4.81
N ASP A 62 5.84 0.77 -4.73
CA ASP A 62 6.28 -0.06 -5.86
C ASP A 62 6.13 -1.56 -5.61
N THR A 63 6.01 -1.96 -4.35
CA THR A 63 5.87 -3.35 -3.95
C THR A 63 4.50 -3.55 -3.30
N TYR A 64 3.77 -4.58 -3.73
CA TYR A 64 2.46 -4.92 -3.17
C TYR A 64 2.43 -6.39 -2.75
N GLU A 65 1.85 -6.66 -1.59
CA GLU A 65 1.75 -7.99 -1.03
C GLU A 65 0.35 -8.22 -0.46
N VAL A 66 -0.21 -9.41 -0.69
CA VAL A 66 -1.42 -9.84 0.02
C VAL A 66 -1.02 -10.21 1.45
N ILE A 67 -1.71 -9.63 2.42
CA ILE A 67 -1.50 -9.89 3.84
C ILE A 67 -2.80 -10.41 4.46
N GLN A 68 -2.69 -10.97 5.66
CA GLN A 68 -3.88 -11.39 6.41
C GLN A 68 -4.46 -10.23 7.21
N GLU A 69 -5.76 -10.30 7.53
CA GLU A 69 -6.44 -9.31 8.37
C GLU A 69 -5.72 -8.97 9.69
N PRO A 70 -5.28 -9.94 10.53
CA PRO A 70 -4.57 -9.62 11.76
C PRO A 70 -3.26 -8.85 11.51
N GLU A 71 -2.54 -9.17 10.43
CA GLU A 71 -1.34 -8.42 10.03
C GLU A 71 -1.70 -7.01 9.60
N ALA A 72 -2.78 -6.83 8.83
CA ALA A 72 -3.24 -5.52 8.38
C ALA A 72 -3.62 -4.59 9.54
N GLN A 73 -4.31 -5.12 10.55
CA GLN A 73 -4.74 -4.34 11.72
C GLN A 73 -3.58 -4.00 12.67
N SER A 74 -2.59 -4.88 12.79
CA SER A 74 -1.46 -4.73 13.70
C SER A 74 -0.17 -4.25 13.03
N TYR A 75 -0.20 -3.92 11.73
CA TYR A 75 0.97 -3.58 10.95
C TYR A 75 1.77 -2.43 11.58
N ARG A 76 3.06 -2.70 11.84
CA ARG A 76 4.07 -1.73 12.26
C ARG A 76 5.14 -1.66 11.20
N HIS A 77 5.22 -0.52 10.53
CA HIS A 77 6.22 -0.33 9.50
C HIS A 77 7.62 -0.20 10.14
N PRO A 78 8.64 -0.91 9.65
CA PRO A 78 9.97 -0.91 10.27
C PRO A 78 10.66 0.46 10.18
N HIS A 79 10.43 1.19 9.10
CA HIS A 79 10.99 2.52 8.88
C HIS A 79 10.07 3.59 9.47
N HIS A 80 10.26 3.88 10.75
CA HIS A 80 9.60 4.99 11.43
C HIS A 80 10.58 6.15 11.60
N ARG A 81 10.06 7.37 11.65
CA ARG A 81 10.87 8.54 11.94
C ARG A 81 11.42 8.40 13.37
N LEU A 82 12.74 8.50 13.51
CA LEU A 82 13.33 8.91 14.77
C LEU A 82 13.14 10.43 14.82
N GLU A 83 12.26 10.90 15.70
CA GLU A 83 12.27 12.30 16.09
C GLU A 83 13.51 12.50 16.97
N ASP A 84 14.46 13.33 16.50
CA ASP A 84 15.53 13.88 17.33
C ASP A 84 14.99 15.09 18.10
#